data_AF-A0A8H6XMI0-F1
#
_entry.id   AF-A0A8H6XMI0-F1
#
_cell.length_a   1.000
_cell.length_b   1.000
_cell.length_c   1.000
_cell.angle_alpha   90.00
_cell.angle_beta   90.00
_cell.angle_gamma   90.00
#
_symmetry.space_group_name_H-M   'P 1'
#
loop_
_entity.id
_entity.type
_entity.pdbx_description
1 polymer ?
#
loop_
_entity_poly.entity_id
_entity_poly.type
_entity_poly.pdbx_seq_one_letter_code
_entity_poly.pdbx_strand_id
1 'polypeptide(L)'
;MGALDLTIGCLLVASWANMVLFTFQCGGVQTYRYFARYPKDTWFNKISVLCALASDFMTVFACLSVAYLYLVTHWGSETYIKSQPRTFPVYIIGTGVTATIVQIWLTRMVFNLTKQWMWLPLIGLFIFTGLVGAVATASNVFIDPSYAGRDADVRYVTIWLSGSAAADVIITGVLVWTFRTLKTNFASTTELLHRLSIASLRNGSITTLITVVNLVVFKLQPETNSAVMIEMTIGRIYTLSMLANLNNRTFVLDQLQASVEMNSTIKFNSAGLHPPERTFESDGTMNSGLHNSTLGGRCSDFVQRDSALCITREIPV
;
A
#
# COMPACT_ATOMS: atom_id res chain seq x y z
N MET A 1 14.65 -37.25 15.95
CA MET A 1 13.75 -36.19 16.43
C MET A 1 13.71 -34.97 15.49
N GLY A 2 14.76 -34.61 14.74
CA GLY A 2 14.75 -33.43 13.86
C GLY A 2 13.88 -33.47 12.58
N ALA A 3 13.28 -34.60 12.20
CA ALA A 3 12.45 -34.70 10.99
C ALA A 3 11.08 -33.99 11.14
N LEU A 4 10.57 -33.87 12.38
CA LEU A 4 9.30 -33.20 12.66
C LEU A 4 9.44 -31.68 12.78
N ASP A 5 10.67 -31.17 13.00
CA ASP A 5 10.91 -29.74 13.17
C ASP A 5 10.59 -28.95 11.89
N LEU A 6 10.94 -29.50 10.72
CA LEU A 6 10.67 -28.90 9.41
C LEU A 6 9.22 -29.08 8.91
N THR A 7 8.40 -29.86 9.63
CA THR A 7 7.00 -30.13 9.26
C THR A 7 6.05 -29.50 10.27
N ILE A 8 6.04 -29.99 11.51
CA ILE A 8 5.18 -29.53 12.60
C ILE A 8 5.75 -28.26 13.25
N GLY A 9 7.07 -28.18 13.43
CA GLY A 9 7.72 -27.00 14.01
C GLY A 9 7.46 -25.73 13.19
N CYS A 10 7.62 -25.83 11.86
CA CYS A 10 7.27 -24.75 10.92
C CYS A 10 5.80 -24.30 11.05
N LEU A 11 4.84 -25.23 11.16
CA LEU A 11 3.42 -24.90 11.33
C LEU A 11 3.14 -24.19 12.66
N LEU A 12 3.79 -24.61 13.74
CA LEU A 12 3.65 -23.98 15.04
C LEU A 12 4.17 -22.53 15.02
N VAL A 13 5.39 -22.33 14.54
CA VAL A 13 5.99 -20.99 14.41
C VAL A 13 5.12 -20.09 13.52
N ALA A 14 4.61 -20.62 12.41
CA ALA A 14 3.71 -19.91 11.52
C ALA A 14 2.43 -19.45 12.23
N SER A 15 1.81 -20.32 13.01
CA SER A 15 0.58 -20.00 13.74
C SER A 15 0.78 -18.86 14.75
N TRP A 16 1.90 -18.88 15.48
CA TRP A 16 2.25 -17.81 16.43
C TRP A 16 2.55 -16.51 15.71
N ALA A 17 3.39 -16.56 14.67
CA ALA A 17 3.73 -15.38 13.88
C ALA A 17 2.47 -14.73 13.31
N ASN A 18 1.54 -15.52 12.77
CA ASN A 18 0.33 -14.95 12.20
C ASN A 18 -0.67 -14.47 13.26
N MET A 19 -0.69 -15.04 14.47
CA MET A 19 -1.47 -14.47 15.58
C MET A 19 -0.92 -13.12 16.04
N VAL A 20 0.41 -12.96 16.11
CA VAL A 20 1.06 -11.70 16.44
C VAL A 20 0.74 -10.65 15.37
N LEU A 21 0.89 -10.99 14.09
CA LEU A 21 0.54 -10.10 12.98
C LEU A 21 -0.94 -9.72 12.98
N PHE A 22 -1.83 -10.68 13.28
CA PHE A 22 -3.26 -10.43 13.38
C PHE A 22 -3.61 -9.50 14.54
N THR A 23 -2.95 -9.66 15.69
CA THR A 23 -3.10 -8.76 16.83
C THR A 23 -2.61 -7.36 16.47
N PHE A 24 -1.52 -7.22 15.73
CA PHE A 24 -1.07 -5.92 15.24
C PHE A 24 -2.05 -5.31 14.23
N GLN A 25 -2.68 -6.12 13.38
CA GLN A 25 -3.69 -5.69 12.42
C GLN A 25 -4.98 -5.18 13.10
N CYS A 26 -5.49 -5.92 14.09
CA CYS A 26 -6.74 -5.60 14.79
C CYS A 26 -6.51 -4.63 15.97
N GLY A 27 -5.60 -4.96 16.88
CA GLY A 27 -5.31 -4.22 18.10
C GLY A 27 -4.20 -3.16 17.96
N GLY A 28 -3.27 -3.36 17.03
CA GLY A 28 -2.12 -2.48 16.80
C GLY A 28 -2.43 -1.24 15.97
N VAL A 29 -3.47 -0.47 16.31
CA VAL A 29 -3.62 0.93 15.87
C VAL A 29 -4.02 1.09 14.38
N GLN A 30 -3.90 0.10 13.51
CA GLN A 30 -4.17 0.24 12.06
C GLN A 30 -5.67 0.25 11.70
N THR A 31 -6.41 -0.83 12.02
CA THR A 31 -7.83 -0.96 11.62
C THR A 31 -8.73 0.00 12.41
N TYR A 32 -8.55 0.07 13.73
CA TYR A 32 -9.32 0.96 14.59
C TYR A 32 -9.12 2.44 14.20
N ARG A 33 -7.87 2.88 13.96
CA ARG A 33 -7.63 4.27 13.52
C ARG A 33 -8.18 4.54 12.14
N TYR A 34 -8.16 3.57 11.23
CA TYR A 34 -8.74 3.75 9.91
C TYR A 34 -10.23 4.11 10.03
N PHE A 35 -11.02 3.28 10.73
CA PHE A 35 -12.46 3.55 10.87
C PHE A 35 -12.77 4.79 11.72
N ALA A 36 -11.96 5.09 12.74
CA ALA A 36 -12.13 6.30 13.56
C ALA A 36 -11.76 7.60 12.83
N ARG A 37 -10.70 7.60 12.01
CA ARG A 37 -10.17 8.80 11.32
C ARG A 37 -10.86 9.05 9.98
N TYR A 38 -11.42 8.02 9.33
CA TYR A 38 -11.96 8.10 7.96
C TYR A 38 -13.45 7.73 7.83
N PRO A 39 -14.37 8.41 8.55
CA PRO A 39 -15.81 8.15 8.40
C PRO A 39 -16.34 8.51 7.01
N LYS A 40 -15.66 9.39 6.25
CA LYS A 40 -16.08 9.87 4.92
C LYS A 40 -15.27 9.32 3.73
N ASP A 41 -14.41 8.31 3.94
CA ASP A 41 -13.67 7.69 2.81
C ASP A 41 -14.62 6.90 1.89
N THR A 42 -14.18 6.70 0.65
CA THR A 42 -14.90 5.99 -0.40
C THR A 42 -15.35 4.60 0.04
N TRP A 43 -16.57 4.23 -0.35
CA TRP A 43 -17.14 2.91 -0.06
C TRP A 43 -16.25 1.75 -0.51
N PHE A 44 -15.54 1.92 -1.62
CA PHE A 44 -14.60 0.91 -2.11
C PHE A 44 -13.49 0.59 -1.09
N ASN A 45 -12.80 1.59 -0.53
CA ASN A 45 -11.73 1.34 0.45
C ASN A 45 -12.28 0.65 1.70
N LYS A 46 -13.44 1.09 2.20
CA LYS A 46 -14.07 0.50 3.38
C LYS A 46 -14.48 -0.95 3.17
N ILE A 47 -15.10 -1.25 2.03
CA ILE A 47 -15.51 -2.62 1.68
C ILE A 47 -14.27 -3.49 1.53
N SER A 48 -13.24 -3.05 0.80
CA SER A 48 -12.00 -3.82 0.65
C SER A 48 -11.33 -4.13 2.00
N VAL A 49 -11.25 -3.15 2.91
CA VAL A 49 -10.70 -3.36 4.25
C VAL A 49 -11.55 -4.35 5.06
N LEU A 50 -12.89 -4.20 5.03
CA LEU A 50 -13.79 -5.10 5.76
C LEU A 50 -13.73 -6.53 5.23
N CYS A 51 -13.73 -6.71 3.90
CA CYS A 51 -13.60 -8.02 3.26
C CYS A 51 -12.24 -8.67 3.56
N ALA A 52 -11.15 -7.91 3.51
CA ALA A 52 -9.82 -8.41 3.86
C ALA A 52 -9.77 -8.84 5.34
N LEU A 53 -10.31 -8.04 6.25
CA LEU A 53 -10.40 -8.39 7.67
C LEU A 53 -11.23 -9.65 7.90
N ALA A 54 -12.41 -9.75 7.30
CA ALA A 54 -13.26 -10.93 7.44
C ALA A 54 -12.56 -12.19 6.93
N SER A 55 -11.87 -12.09 5.78
CA SER A 55 -11.05 -13.17 5.24
C SER A 55 -9.91 -13.56 6.19
N ASP A 56 -9.22 -12.57 6.77
CA ASP A 56 -8.12 -12.79 7.70
C ASP A 56 -8.59 -13.42 9.02
N PHE A 57 -9.76 -13.03 9.54
CA PHE A 57 -10.39 -13.70 10.69
C PHE A 57 -10.60 -15.18 10.43
N MET A 58 -11.24 -15.53 9.31
CA MET A 58 -11.47 -16.93 8.92
C MET A 58 -10.16 -17.70 8.79
N THR A 59 -9.15 -17.07 8.19
CA THR A 59 -7.83 -17.65 7.95
C THR A 59 -7.08 -17.91 9.27
N VAL A 60 -7.17 -17.01 10.25
CA VAL A 60 -6.57 -17.17 11.58
C VAL A 60 -7.20 -18.34 12.33
N PHE A 61 -8.53 -18.42 12.37
CA PHE A 61 -9.22 -19.56 13.01
C PHE A 61 -8.85 -20.89 12.35
N ALA A 62 -8.73 -20.92 11.02
CA ALA A 62 -8.28 -22.09 10.29
C ALA A 62 -6.84 -22.48 10.68
N CYS A 63 -5.90 -21.54 10.71
CA CYS A 63 -4.51 -21.79 11.13
C CYS A 63 -4.41 -22.34 12.56
N LEU A 64 -5.15 -21.76 13.51
CA LEU A 64 -5.18 -22.24 14.90
C LEU A 64 -5.76 -23.65 15.00
N SER A 65 -6.83 -23.92 14.24
CA SER A 65 -7.44 -25.26 14.20
C SER A 65 -6.48 -26.28 13.63
N VAL A 66 -5.75 -25.95 12.55
CA VAL A 66 -4.72 -26.82 11.98
C VAL A 66 -3.63 -27.11 13.01
N ALA A 67 -3.10 -26.09 13.68
CA ALA A 67 -2.06 -26.27 14.71
C ALA A 67 -2.57 -27.13 15.88
N TYR A 68 -3.79 -26.89 16.36
CA TYR A 68 -4.39 -27.66 17.46
C TYR A 68 -4.60 -29.13 17.09
N LEU A 69 -5.10 -29.41 15.88
CA LEU A 69 -5.36 -30.79 15.43
C LEU A 69 -4.06 -31.60 15.31
N TYR A 70 -2.99 -31.00 14.77
CA TYR A 70 -1.70 -31.67 14.63
C TYR A 70 -0.94 -31.83 15.97
N LEU A 71 -1.02 -30.85 16.87
CA LEU A 71 -0.22 -30.82 18.10
C LEU A 71 -0.88 -31.45 19.32
N VAL A 72 -2.23 -31.41 19.39
CA VAL A 72 -2.97 -31.84 20.58
C VAL A 72 -3.81 -33.06 20.27
N THR A 73 -4.78 -32.95 19.37
CA THR A 73 -5.78 -34.01 19.16
C THR A 73 -5.19 -35.28 18.56
N HIS A 74 -4.29 -35.16 17.59
CA HIS A 74 -3.72 -36.30 16.85
C HIS A 74 -2.20 -36.39 16.99
N TRP A 75 -1.67 -35.91 18.12
CA TRP A 75 -0.24 -36.01 18.42
C TRP A 75 0.23 -37.47 18.41
N GLY A 76 1.35 -37.73 17.73
CA GLY A 76 1.96 -39.06 17.67
C GLY A 76 1.31 -40.04 16.68
N SER A 77 0.25 -39.65 15.96
CA SER A 77 -0.36 -40.49 14.92
C SER A 77 0.30 -40.27 13.56
N GLU A 78 1.09 -41.24 13.09
CA GLU A 78 1.78 -41.17 11.78
C GLU A 78 0.81 -41.12 10.59
N THR A 79 -0.39 -41.68 10.73
CA THR A 79 -1.40 -41.67 9.67
C THR A 79 -2.04 -40.28 9.51
N TYR A 80 -2.20 -39.54 10.62
CA TYR A 80 -2.77 -38.21 10.60
C TYR A 80 -1.76 -37.15 10.15
N ILE A 81 -0.47 -37.31 10.49
CA ILE A 81 0.60 -36.42 9.99
C ILE A 81 0.71 -36.48 8.46
N LYS A 82 0.33 -37.62 7.85
CA LYS A 82 0.29 -37.84 6.40
C LYS A 82 -1.05 -37.43 5.74
N SER A 83 -1.93 -36.77 6.47
CA SER A 83 -3.22 -36.31 5.96
C SER A 83 -3.46 -34.85 6.34
N GLN A 84 -3.90 -34.02 5.40
CA GLN A 84 -4.19 -32.63 5.65
C GLN A 84 -5.55 -32.45 6.33
N PRO A 85 -5.62 -31.69 7.45
CA PRO A 85 -6.87 -31.37 8.10
C PRO A 85 -7.84 -30.64 7.17
N ARG A 86 -9.14 -30.90 7.33
CA ARG A 86 -10.20 -30.24 6.55
C ARG A 86 -10.24 -28.71 6.70
N THR A 87 -9.57 -28.17 7.72
CA THR A 87 -9.43 -26.72 7.93
C THR A 87 -8.31 -26.09 7.08
N PHE A 88 -7.41 -26.89 6.50
CA PHE A 88 -6.29 -26.40 5.70
C PHE A 88 -6.74 -25.73 4.38
N PRO A 89 -7.70 -26.28 3.60
CA PRO A 89 -8.28 -25.59 2.44
C PRO A 89 -8.90 -24.23 2.76
N VAL A 90 -9.52 -24.08 3.93
CA VAL A 90 -10.14 -22.81 4.36
C VAL A 90 -9.06 -21.74 4.52
N TYR A 91 -7.91 -22.11 5.07
CA TYR A 91 -6.73 -21.23 5.16
C TYR A 91 -6.20 -20.83 3.77
N ILE A 92 -6.11 -21.78 2.82
CA ILE A 92 -5.64 -21.52 1.45
C ILE A 92 -6.56 -20.51 0.75
N ILE A 93 -7.88 -20.77 0.77
CA ILE A 93 -8.87 -19.90 0.14
C ILE A 93 -8.83 -18.51 0.77
N GLY A 94 -8.80 -18.43 2.10
CA GLY A 94 -8.75 -17.15 2.80
C GLY A 94 -7.50 -16.33 2.44
N THR A 95 -6.34 -16.98 2.34
CA THR A 95 -5.09 -16.31 1.93
C THR A 95 -5.16 -15.83 0.48
N GLY A 96 -5.66 -16.65 -0.45
CA GLY A 96 -5.84 -16.29 -1.85
C GLY A 96 -6.83 -15.14 -2.06
N VAL A 97 -7.93 -15.13 -1.31
CA VAL A 97 -8.94 -14.05 -1.30
C VAL A 97 -8.33 -12.76 -0.77
N THR A 98 -7.63 -12.80 0.38
CA THR A 98 -6.95 -11.62 0.93
C THR A 98 -5.94 -11.04 -0.07
N ALA A 99 -5.09 -11.88 -0.67
CA ALA A 99 -4.12 -11.44 -1.69
C ALA A 99 -4.82 -10.77 -2.88
N THR A 100 -5.89 -11.38 -3.39
CA THR A 100 -6.67 -10.84 -4.51
C THR A 100 -7.28 -9.48 -4.18
N ILE A 101 -7.88 -9.31 -3.00
CA ILE A 101 -8.46 -8.03 -2.56
C ILE A 101 -7.38 -6.95 -2.53
N VAL A 102 -6.23 -7.23 -1.92
CA VAL A 102 -5.15 -6.27 -1.77
C VAL A 102 -4.50 -5.94 -3.12
N GLN A 103 -4.29 -6.93 -3.99
CA GLN A 103 -3.73 -6.72 -5.32
C GLN A 103 -4.68 -5.90 -6.23
N ILE A 104 -6.00 -6.14 -6.17
CA ILE A 104 -7.00 -5.29 -6.85
C ILE A 104 -6.93 -3.86 -6.33
N TRP A 105 -6.83 -3.68 -5.00
CA TRP A 105 -6.70 -2.36 -4.40
C TRP A 105 -5.42 -1.65 -4.84
N LEU A 106 -4.28 -2.35 -4.86
CA LEU A 106 -3.00 -1.83 -5.35
C LEU A 106 -3.05 -1.50 -6.84
N THR A 107 -3.72 -2.31 -7.65
CA THR A 107 -3.92 -2.07 -9.09
C THR A 107 -4.70 -0.77 -9.32
N ARG A 108 -5.76 -0.55 -8.53
CA ARG A 108 -6.52 0.71 -8.57
C ARG A 108 -5.66 1.90 -8.13
N MET A 109 -4.80 1.72 -7.14
CA MET A 109 -3.85 2.74 -6.72
C MET A 109 -2.88 3.10 -7.86
N VAL A 110 -2.31 2.11 -8.54
CA VAL A 110 -1.44 2.29 -9.71
C VAL A 110 -2.18 3.03 -10.83
N PHE A 111 -3.42 2.65 -11.12
CA PHE A 111 -4.24 3.33 -12.12
C PHE A 111 -4.46 4.81 -11.78
N ASN A 112 -4.74 5.12 -10.52
CA ASN A 112 -4.96 6.49 -10.08
C ASN A 112 -3.69 7.36 -10.18
N LEU A 113 -2.51 6.77 -9.97
CA LEU A 113 -1.23 7.46 -10.04
C LEU A 113 -0.74 7.65 -11.48
N THR A 114 -0.85 6.61 -12.32
CA THR A 114 -0.35 6.63 -13.70
C THR A 114 -1.34 7.24 -14.69
N LYS A 115 -2.64 7.07 -14.46
CA LYS A 115 -3.72 7.30 -15.44
C LYS A 115 -3.57 6.49 -16.74
N GLN A 116 -2.69 5.47 -16.75
CA GLN A 116 -2.41 4.63 -17.92
C GLN A 116 -3.21 3.34 -17.82
N TRP A 117 -4.02 3.05 -18.84
CA TRP A 117 -4.90 1.87 -18.89
C TRP A 117 -4.17 0.59 -19.32
N MET A 118 -2.99 0.72 -19.93
CA MET A 118 -2.24 -0.38 -20.55
C MET A 118 -1.80 -1.47 -19.55
N TRP A 119 -1.49 -1.13 -18.31
CA TRP A 119 -0.98 -2.08 -17.30
C TRP A 119 -2.08 -2.90 -16.62
N LEU A 120 -3.32 -2.42 -16.63
CA LEU A 120 -4.46 -3.03 -15.93
C LEU A 120 -4.79 -4.44 -16.43
N PRO A 121 -4.91 -4.72 -17.75
CA PRO A 121 -5.22 -6.07 -18.21
C PRO A 121 -4.10 -7.06 -17.88
N LEU A 122 -2.84 -6.63 -17.93
CA LEU A 122 -1.70 -7.47 -17.60
C LEU A 122 -1.68 -7.85 -16.13
N ILE A 123 -1.86 -6.87 -15.22
CA ILE A 123 -1.92 -7.14 -13.78
C ILE A 123 -3.15 -7.99 -13.45
N GLY A 124 -4.31 -7.68 -14.05
CA GLY A 124 -5.55 -8.42 -13.86
C GLY A 124 -5.44 -9.89 -14.26
N LEU A 125 -4.72 -10.20 -15.35
CA LEU A 125 -4.43 -11.57 -15.76
C LEU A 125 -3.66 -12.32 -14.67
N PHE A 126 -2.59 -11.74 -14.11
CA PHE A 126 -1.79 -12.40 -13.08
C PHE A 126 -2.55 -12.58 -11.75
N ILE A 127 -3.35 -11.59 -11.35
CA ILE A 127 -4.24 -11.72 -10.19
C ILE A 127 -5.22 -12.87 -10.39
N PHE A 128 -5.84 -12.97 -11.58
CA PHE A 128 -6.77 -14.04 -11.90
C PHE A 128 -6.08 -15.40 -11.87
N THR A 129 -4.88 -15.53 -12.43
CA THR A 129 -4.11 -16.79 -12.37
C THR A 129 -3.77 -17.17 -10.92
N GLY A 130 -3.43 -16.20 -10.07
CA GLY A 130 -3.18 -16.42 -8.65
C GLY A 130 -4.41 -16.96 -7.93
N LEU A 131 -5.57 -16.33 -8.14
CA LEU A 131 -6.84 -16.75 -7.55
C LEU A 131 -7.25 -18.16 -8.00
N VAL A 132 -7.19 -18.45 -9.30
CA VAL A 132 -7.51 -19.77 -9.84
C VAL A 132 -6.56 -20.83 -9.27
N GLY A 133 -5.26 -20.52 -9.14
CA GLY A 133 -4.29 -21.41 -8.51
C GLY A 133 -4.63 -21.70 -7.04
N ALA A 134 -5.03 -20.69 -6.27
CA ALA A 134 -5.41 -20.85 -4.87
C ALA A 134 -6.67 -21.72 -4.72
N VAL A 135 -7.70 -21.47 -5.54
CA VAL A 135 -8.94 -22.27 -5.53
C VAL A 135 -8.67 -23.71 -5.97
N ALA A 136 -7.92 -23.92 -7.05
CA ALA A 136 -7.56 -25.24 -7.53
C ALA A 136 -6.78 -26.04 -6.48
N THR A 137 -5.82 -25.39 -5.79
CA THR A 137 -5.09 -26.00 -4.67
C THR A 137 -6.04 -26.42 -3.55
N ALA A 138 -6.93 -25.52 -3.11
CA ALA A 138 -7.87 -25.82 -2.04
C ALA A 138 -8.85 -26.95 -2.41
N SER A 139 -9.34 -26.98 -3.64
CA SER A 139 -10.21 -28.04 -4.15
C SER A 139 -9.49 -29.39 -4.19
N ASN A 140 -8.24 -29.42 -4.65
CA ASN A 140 -7.46 -30.65 -4.71
C ASN A 140 -7.21 -31.24 -3.32
N VAL A 141 -6.77 -30.39 -2.37
CA VAL A 141 -6.57 -30.79 -0.97
C VAL A 141 -7.87 -31.25 -0.29
N PHE A 142 -9.02 -30.70 -0.69
CA PHE A 142 -10.30 -31.11 -0.15
C PHE A 142 -10.76 -32.49 -0.65
N ILE A 143 -10.49 -32.81 -1.92
CA ILE A 143 -10.85 -34.10 -2.53
C ILE A 143 -9.88 -35.19 -2.08
N ASP A 144 -8.58 -34.92 -2.17
CA ASP A 144 -7.51 -35.85 -1.83
C ASP A 144 -6.65 -35.29 -0.70
N PRO A 145 -7.05 -35.48 0.57
CA PRO A 145 -6.31 -34.95 1.73
C PRO A 145 -4.99 -35.68 2.00
N SER A 146 -4.68 -36.75 1.27
CA SER A 146 -3.45 -37.52 1.41
C SER A 146 -2.31 -36.87 0.64
N TYR A 147 -1.10 -36.84 1.22
CA TYR A 147 0.11 -36.39 0.50
C TYR A 147 0.48 -37.27 -0.71
N ALA A 148 -0.23 -38.38 -0.97
CA ALA A 148 -0.01 -39.20 -2.16
C ALA A 148 -0.33 -38.47 -3.48
N GLY A 149 -1.16 -37.41 -3.45
CA GLY A 149 -1.52 -36.57 -4.61
C GLY A 149 -0.66 -35.31 -4.79
N ARG A 150 0.44 -35.18 -4.04
CA ARG A 150 1.21 -33.93 -3.88
C ARG A 150 1.74 -33.33 -5.18
N ASP A 151 1.96 -34.11 -6.23
CA ASP A 151 2.39 -33.59 -7.54
C ASP A 151 1.39 -32.63 -8.17
N ALA A 152 0.09 -32.88 -7.98
CA ALA A 152 -0.96 -31.97 -8.46
C ALA A 152 -0.98 -30.69 -7.63
N ASP A 153 -0.88 -30.81 -6.31
CA ASP A 153 -0.81 -29.66 -5.40
C ASP A 153 0.40 -28.77 -5.70
N VAL A 154 1.58 -29.36 -5.95
CA VAL A 154 2.78 -28.61 -6.29
C VAL A 154 2.60 -27.80 -7.57
N ARG A 155 1.88 -28.33 -8.57
CA ARG A 155 1.54 -27.60 -9.80
C ARG A 155 0.61 -26.43 -9.51
N TYR A 156 -0.49 -26.65 -8.78
CA TYR A 156 -1.46 -25.59 -8.49
C TYR A 156 -0.89 -24.49 -7.59
N VAL A 157 -0.13 -24.86 -6.55
CA VAL A 157 0.56 -23.91 -5.67
C VAL A 157 1.62 -23.12 -6.45
N THR A 158 2.34 -23.76 -7.38
CA THR A 158 3.28 -23.03 -8.25
C THR A 158 2.56 -21.97 -9.08
N ILE A 159 1.42 -22.32 -9.70
CA ILE A 159 0.63 -21.37 -10.50
C ILE A 159 0.14 -20.21 -9.63
N TRP A 160 -0.36 -20.53 -8.43
CA TRP A 160 -0.79 -19.53 -7.45
C TRP A 160 0.35 -18.56 -7.08
N LEU A 161 1.46 -19.09 -6.56
CA LEU A 161 2.58 -18.28 -6.06
C LEU A 161 3.26 -17.48 -7.19
N SER A 162 3.40 -18.08 -8.38
CA SER A 162 3.99 -17.38 -9.53
C SER A 162 3.07 -16.27 -10.05
N GLY A 163 1.76 -16.49 -10.12
CA GLY A 163 0.78 -15.48 -10.50
C GLY A 163 0.77 -14.31 -9.51
N SER A 164 0.73 -14.60 -8.21
CA SER A 164 0.79 -13.57 -7.16
C SER A 164 2.11 -12.81 -7.16
N ALA A 165 3.26 -13.48 -7.27
CA ALA A 165 4.56 -12.83 -7.33
C ALA A 165 4.72 -11.96 -8.60
N ALA A 166 4.25 -12.43 -9.75
CA ALA A 166 4.27 -11.66 -10.99
C ALA A 166 3.41 -10.39 -10.89
N ALA A 167 2.20 -10.49 -10.33
CA ALA A 167 1.34 -9.34 -10.09
C ALA A 167 2.04 -8.31 -9.18
N ASP A 168 2.63 -8.77 -8.08
CA ASP A 168 3.35 -7.91 -7.14
C ASP A 168 4.56 -7.22 -7.78
N VAL A 169 5.38 -7.95 -8.55
CA VAL A 169 6.55 -7.39 -9.24
C VAL A 169 6.15 -6.32 -10.23
N ILE A 170 5.09 -6.56 -11.01
CA ILE A 170 4.59 -5.58 -12.00
C ILE A 170 4.04 -4.35 -11.29
N ILE A 171 3.20 -4.52 -10.25
CA ILE A 171 2.65 -3.42 -9.47
C ILE A 171 3.78 -2.57 -8.86
N THR A 172 4.73 -3.21 -8.18
CA THR A 172 5.88 -2.52 -7.56
C THR A 172 6.75 -1.84 -8.61
N GLY A 173 7.02 -2.50 -9.74
CA GLY A 173 7.78 -1.92 -10.86
C GLY A 173 7.11 -0.69 -11.45
N VAL A 174 5.80 -0.72 -11.65
CA VAL A 174 5.04 0.44 -12.15
C VAL A 174 5.04 1.56 -11.11
N LEU A 175 4.92 1.26 -9.81
CA LEU A 175 5.04 2.28 -8.75
C LEU A 175 6.42 2.95 -8.76
N VAL A 176 7.51 2.20 -8.94
CA VAL A 176 8.88 2.74 -9.07
C VAL A 176 9.01 3.61 -10.31
N TRP A 177 8.49 3.16 -11.45
CA TRP A 177 8.55 3.93 -12.70
C TRP A 177 7.76 5.24 -12.60
N THR A 178 6.56 5.16 -12.03
CA THR A 178 5.70 6.33 -11.79
C THR A 178 6.39 7.32 -10.86
N PHE A 179 6.99 6.84 -9.77
CA PHE A 179 7.77 7.68 -8.86
C PHE A 179 8.86 8.50 -9.57
N ARG A 180 9.60 7.88 -10.50
CA ARG A 180 10.66 8.56 -11.27
C ARG A 180 10.15 9.58 -12.30
N THR A 181 8.91 9.41 -12.76
CA THR A 181 8.35 10.19 -13.88
C THR A 181 7.35 11.26 -13.43
N LEU A 182 6.85 11.19 -12.19
CA LEU A 182 5.95 12.19 -11.62
C LEU A 182 6.63 13.57 -11.52
N LYS A 183 6.40 14.40 -12.54
CA LYS A 183 6.58 15.85 -12.51
C LYS A 183 5.21 16.46 -12.76
N THR A 184 4.56 17.05 -11.75
CA THR A 184 3.23 17.67 -11.93
C THR A 184 3.28 19.17 -11.62
N ASN A 185 2.40 19.93 -12.28
CA ASN A 185 2.40 21.40 -12.25
C ASN A 185 1.80 22.01 -10.96
N PHE A 186 1.27 21.19 -10.05
CA PHE A 186 0.73 21.65 -8.76
C PHE A 186 1.62 21.20 -7.61
N ALA A 187 2.43 22.10 -7.04
CA ALA A 187 3.46 21.78 -6.05
C ALA A 187 2.93 21.01 -4.83
N SER A 188 1.77 21.39 -4.28
CA SER A 188 1.19 20.74 -3.08
C SER A 188 0.64 19.33 -3.37
N THR A 189 -0.13 19.16 -4.45
CA THR A 189 -0.68 17.85 -4.85
C THR A 189 0.42 16.88 -5.27
N THR A 190 1.48 17.38 -5.93
CA THR A 190 2.64 16.58 -6.33
C THR A 190 3.34 16.00 -5.11
N GLU A 191 3.58 16.82 -4.09
CA GLU A 191 4.29 16.40 -2.89
C GLU A 191 3.51 15.34 -2.09
N LEU A 192 2.18 15.49 -2.00
CA LEU A 192 1.31 14.46 -1.41
C LEU A 192 1.40 13.15 -2.18
N LEU A 193 1.19 13.18 -3.49
CA LEU A 193 1.23 11.99 -4.33
C LEU A 193 2.61 11.31 -4.27
N HIS A 194 3.68 12.09 -4.29
CA HIS A 194 5.06 11.61 -4.17
C HIS A 194 5.32 10.89 -2.85
N ARG A 195 4.94 11.48 -1.70
CA ARG A 195 5.09 10.84 -0.38
C ARG A 195 4.25 9.58 -0.24
N LEU A 196 3.04 9.58 -0.79
CA LEU A 196 2.20 8.39 -0.82
C LEU A 196 2.81 7.30 -1.69
N SER A 197 3.36 7.64 -2.86
CA SER A 197 4.09 6.70 -3.70
C SER A 197 5.30 6.09 -2.99
N ILE A 198 6.07 6.86 -2.22
CA ILE A 198 7.20 6.33 -1.42
C ILE A 198 6.70 5.35 -0.34
N ALA A 199 5.67 5.73 0.41
CA ALA A 199 5.11 4.88 1.46
C ALA A 199 4.58 3.57 0.88
N SER A 200 3.93 3.64 -0.28
CA SER A 200 3.44 2.48 -1.02
C SER A 200 4.52 1.63 -1.61
N LEU A 201 5.59 2.24 -2.14
CA LEU A 201 6.75 1.50 -2.62
C LEU A 201 7.42 0.73 -1.49
N ARG A 202 7.62 1.35 -0.33
CA ARG A 202 8.18 0.68 0.85
C ARG A 202 7.34 -0.52 1.24
N ASN A 203 6.02 -0.34 1.35
CA ASN A 203 5.13 -1.42 1.79
C ASN A 203 4.96 -2.51 0.71
N GLY A 204 4.90 -2.15 -0.57
CA GLY A 204 4.75 -3.07 -1.70
C GLY A 204 6.02 -3.86 -2.00
N SER A 205 7.19 -3.25 -1.84
CA SER A 205 8.47 -3.95 -2.01
C SER A 205 8.69 -5.06 -0.97
N ILE A 206 8.21 -4.86 0.27
CA ILE A 206 8.25 -5.88 1.32
C ILE A 206 7.38 -7.08 0.93
N THR A 207 6.14 -6.84 0.48
CA THR A 207 5.25 -7.95 0.06
C THR A 207 5.83 -8.69 -1.15
N THR A 208 6.34 -7.97 -2.16
CA THR A 208 6.99 -8.58 -3.33
C THR A 208 8.20 -9.43 -2.96
N LEU A 209 9.06 -8.93 -2.04
CA LEU A 209 10.24 -9.68 -1.61
C LEU A 209 9.84 -10.98 -0.93
N ILE A 210 8.86 -10.93 -0.02
CA ILE A 210 8.42 -12.09 0.75
C ILE A 210 7.73 -13.12 -0.16
N THR A 211 6.93 -12.69 -1.13
CA THR A 211 6.26 -13.61 -2.08
C THR A 211 7.25 -14.27 -3.02
N VAL A 212 8.27 -13.56 -3.49
CA VAL A 212 9.37 -14.13 -4.28
C VAL A 212 10.19 -15.13 -3.46
N VAL A 213 10.56 -14.79 -2.22
CA VAL A 213 11.27 -15.70 -1.32
C VAL A 213 10.43 -16.96 -1.07
N ASN A 214 9.13 -16.81 -0.83
CA ASN A 214 8.25 -17.95 -0.63
C ASN A 214 8.20 -18.88 -1.86
N LEU A 215 8.08 -18.31 -3.06
CA LEU A 215 8.11 -19.08 -4.31
C LEU A 215 9.44 -19.84 -4.48
N VAL A 216 10.57 -19.20 -4.17
CA VAL A 216 11.90 -19.83 -4.24
C VAL A 216 12.02 -20.97 -3.24
N VAL A 217 11.63 -20.75 -1.98
CA VAL A 217 11.66 -21.79 -0.93
C VAL A 217 10.76 -22.97 -1.32
N PHE A 218 9.58 -22.70 -1.85
CA PHE A 218 8.65 -23.74 -2.31
C PHE A 218 9.24 -24.60 -3.42
N LYS A 219 9.97 -23.99 -4.36
CA LYS A 219 10.63 -24.72 -5.45
C LYS A 219 11.84 -25.53 -5.00
N LEU A 220 12.60 -25.03 -4.02
CA LEU A 220 13.80 -25.71 -3.53
C LEU A 220 13.47 -26.87 -2.59
N GLN A 221 12.40 -26.76 -1.79
CA GLN A 221 12.07 -27.73 -0.76
C GLN A 221 10.57 -28.08 -0.75
N PRO A 222 10.04 -28.66 -1.85
CA PRO A 222 8.60 -28.92 -2.00
C PRO A 222 8.05 -29.94 -1.00
N GLU A 223 8.92 -30.79 -0.43
CA GLU A 223 8.56 -31.82 0.56
C GLU A 223 8.41 -31.29 2.00
N THR A 224 8.95 -30.09 2.27
CA THR A 224 8.93 -29.49 3.61
C THR A 224 7.77 -28.50 3.76
N ASN A 225 7.40 -28.17 5.00
CA ASN A 225 6.39 -27.14 5.27
C ASN A 225 7.00 -25.74 5.47
N SER A 226 8.27 -25.53 5.09
CA SER A 226 8.95 -24.25 5.26
C SER A 226 8.34 -23.13 4.42
N ALA A 227 7.87 -23.43 3.20
CA ALA A 227 7.12 -22.47 2.39
C ALA A 227 5.74 -22.17 2.99
N VAL A 228 5.06 -23.18 3.52
CA VAL A 228 3.77 -23.02 4.20
C VAL A 228 3.90 -22.07 5.40
N MET A 229 5.01 -22.13 6.13
CA MET A 229 5.28 -21.22 7.23
C MET A 229 5.29 -19.75 6.80
N ILE A 230 5.94 -19.45 5.68
CA ILE A 230 5.99 -18.08 5.13
C ILE A 230 4.61 -17.70 4.59
N GLU A 231 3.97 -18.57 3.80
CA GLU A 231 2.65 -18.33 3.22
C GLU A 231 1.56 -18.09 4.28
N MET A 232 1.66 -18.75 5.44
CA MET A 232 0.75 -18.53 6.57
C MET A 232 0.87 -17.14 7.17
N THR A 233 1.93 -16.39 6.90
CA THR A 233 2.06 -15.00 7.34
C THR A 233 1.74 -14.00 6.23
N ILE A 234 1.97 -14.37 4.97
CA ILE A 234 1.86 -13.49 3.78
C ILE A 234 0.52 -12.76 3.70
N GLY A 235 -0.62 -13.46 3.87
CA GLY A 235 -1.95 -12.81 3.77
C GLY A 235 -2.10 -11.61 4.72
N ARG A 236 -1.51 -11.68 5.92
CA ARG A 236 -1.60 -10.65 6.96
C ARG A 236 -0.70 -9.48 6.59
N ILE A 237 0.46 -9.76 6.00
CA ILE A 237 1.39 -8.76 5.50
C ILE A 237 0.75 -7.96 4.36
N TYR A 238 -0.02 -8.62 3.47
CA TYR A 238 -0.81 -7.93 2.44
C TYR A 238 -1.80 -6.93 3.07
N THR A 239 -2.64 -7.37 4.01
CA THR A 239 -3.63 -6.48 4.63
C THR A 239 -2.98 -5.37 5.45
N LEU A 240 -1.89 -5.66 6.16
CA LEU A 240 -1.11 -4.67 6.90
C LEU A 240 -0.48 -3.63 5.97
N SER A 241 0.06 -4.06 4.83
CA SER A 241 0.60 -3.17 3.79
C SER A 241 -0.49 -2.24 3.25
N MET A 242 -1.68 -2.77 2.95
CA MET A 242 -2.84 -1.98 2.51
C MET A 242 -3.28 -0.97 3.57
N LEU A 243 -3.46 -1.40 4.82
CA LEU A 243 -3.86 -0.53 5.94
C LEU A 243 -2.82 0.56 6.21
N ALA A 244 -1.53 0.21 6.19
CA ALA A 244 -0.46 1.18 6.36
C ALA A 244 -0.47 2.25 5.25
N ASN A 245 -0.79 1.86 4.01
CA ASN A 245 -0.95 2.82 2.91
C ASN A 245 -2.17 3.73 3.08
N LEU A 246 -3.29 3.19 3.55
CA LEU A 246 -4.50 3.97 3.82
C LEU A 246 -4.26 4.97 4.96
N ASN A 247 -3.65 4.52 6.05
CA ASN A 247 -3.43 5.33 7.25
C ASN A 247 -2.35 6.41 7.06
N ASN A 248 -1.35 6.19 6.20
CA ASN A 248 -0.34 7.21 5.90
C ASN A 248 -0.90 8.40 5.10
N ARG A 249 -2.10 8.30 4.52
CA ARG A 249 -2.73 9.41 3.78
C ARG A 249 -2.91 10.66 4.62
N THR A 250 -3.37 10.54 5.87
CA THR A 250 -3.58 11.69 6.74
C THR A 250 -2.31 12.21 7.34
N PHE A 251 -1.39 11.35 7.76
CA PHE A 251 -0.10 11.81 8.29
C PHE A 251 0.65 12.69 7.29
N VAL A 252 0.62 12.30 6.01
CA VAL A 252 1.22 13.09 4.94
C VAL A 252 0.44 14.39 4.71
N LEU A 253 -0.90 14.37 4.72
CA LEU A 253 -1.72 15.57 4.59
C LEU A 253 -1.50 16.57 5.72
N ASP A 254 -1.49 16.11 6.98
CA ASP A 254 -1.30 16.93 8.17
C ASP A 254 0.10 17.58 8.14
N GLN A 255 1.15 16.85 7.71
CA GLN A 255 2.49 17.41 7.51
C GLN A 255 2.54 18.47 6.40
N LEU A 256 1.80 18.28 5.31
CA LEU A 256 1.76 19.24 4.21
C LEU A 256 1.05 20.52 4.62
N GLN A 257 -0.08 20.42 5.34
CA GLN A 257 -0.78 21.58 5.89
C GLN A 257 0.14 22.37 6.84
N ALA A 258 0.80 21.69 7.78
CA ALA A 258 1.77 22.33 8.68
C ALA A 258 2.93 23.00 7.93
N SER A 259 3.44 22.38 6.85
CA SER A 259 4.51 22.96 6.03
C SER A 259 4.05 24.20 5.25
N VAL A 260 2.81 24.22 4.76
CA VAL A 260 2.22 25.36 4.06
C VAL A 260 1.99 26.53 5.02
N GLU A 261 1.48 26.26 6.23
CA GLU A 261 1.28 27.25 7.29
C GLU A 261 2.61 27.86 7.78
N MET A 262 3.65 27.04 7.94
CA MET A 262 4.98 27.53 8.30
C MET A 262 5.55 28.43 7.19
N ASN A 263 5.38 28.05 5.93
CA ASN A 263 5.94 28.79 4.80
C ASN A 263 5.18 30.12 4.55
N SER A 264 3.87 30.18 4.83
CA SER A 264 3.11 31.43 4.78
C SER A 264 3.50 32.39 5.90
N THR A 265 3.74 31.88 7.11
CA THR A 265 4.20 32.67 8.28
C THR A 265 5.57 33.30 8.03
N ILE A 266 6.51 32.55 7.43
CA ILE A 266 7.84 33.07 7.07
C ILE A 266 7.75 34.18 6.01
N LYS A 267 6.90 34.00 4.98
CA LYS A 267 6.70 35.02 3.94
C LYS A 267 6.13 36.32 4.51
N PHE A 268 5.13 36.23 5.41
CA PHE A 268 4.56 37.40 6.09
C PHE A 268 5.60 38.16 6.91
N ASN A 269 6.44 37.45 7.67
CA ASN A 269 7.51 38.09 8.46
C ASN A 269 8.61 38.70 7.58
N SER A 270 8.90 38.12 6.42
CA SER A 270 9.88 38.70 5.47
C SER A 270 9.38 39.93 4.72
N ALA A 271 8.07 40.01 4.42
CA ALA A 271 7.46 41.16 3.76
C ALA A 271 7.35 42.40 4.67
N GLY A 272 7.40 42.21 6.00
CA GLY A 272 7.49 43.29 6.99
C GLY A 272 8.89 43.87 7.21
N LEU A 273 9.94 43.25 6.64
CA LEU A 273 11.32 43.75 6.68
C LEU A 273 11.65 44.45 5.34
N HIS A 274 11.01 45.59 5.07
CA HIS A 274 11.62 46.58 4.18
C HIS A 274 12.69 47.33 5.01
N PRO A 275 13.98 47.26 4.65
CA PRO A 275 14.96 48.16 5.25
C PRO A 275 14.56 49.60 4.90
N PRO A 276 14.66 50.57 5.83
CA PRO A 276 14.34 51.95 5.52
C PRO A 276 15.24 52.43 4.39
N GLU A 277 14.60 52.92 3.33
CA GLU A 277 15.23 53.59 2.20
C GLU A 277 16.03 54.78 2.74
N ARG A 278 17.36 54.65 2.80
CA ARG A 278 18.23 55.79 3.07
C ARG A 278 18.24 56.66 1.83
N THR A 279 17.34 57.64 1.78
CA THR A 279 17.48 58.81 0.90
C THR A 279 18.75 59.54 1.30
N PHE A 280 19.83 59.33 0.53
CA PHE A 280 21.00 60.21 0.57
C PHE A 280 20.62 61.49 -0.16
N GLU A 281 20.24 62.53 0.58
CA GLU A 281 20.29 63.91 0.09
C GLU A 281 21.76 64.27 -0.14
N SER A 282 22.16 64.48 -1.40
CA SER A 282 23.39 65.19 -1.72
C SER A 282 23.04 66.62 -2.12
N ASP A 283 23.33 67.56 -1.23
CA ASP A 283 23.31 68.98 -1.51
C ASP A 283 24.43 69.38 -2.50
N GLY A 284 24.02 70.03 -3.59
CA GLY A 284 24.70 71.12 -4.30
C GLY A 284 26.08 70.88 -4.93
N THR A 285 26.18 70.99 -6.27
CA THR A 285 26.67 72.22 -6.94
C THR A 285 26.71 72.09 -8.47
N MET A 286 26.49 73.25 -9.12
CA MET A 286 26.45 73.59 -10.56
C MET A 286 27.43 72.85 -11.51
N ASN A 287 26.99 72.52 -12.74
CA ASN A 287 27.37 73.31 -13.93
C ASN A 287 26.61 72.93 -15.22
N SER A 288 26.66 73.88 -16.14
CA SER A 288 26.01 74.10 -17.44
C SER A 288 26.27 73.08 -18.57
N GLY A 289 25.38 73.06 -19.57
CA GLY A 289 25.70 72.58 -20.93
C GLY A 289 24.50 72.11 -21.78
N LEU A 290 24.18 72.87 -22.83
CA LEU A 290 23.26 72.52 -23.93
C LEU A 290 23.62 71.18 -24.61
N HIS A 291 22.62 70.37 -25.01
CA HIS A 291 22.33 70.06 -26.44
C HIS A 291 21.08 69.17 -26.65
N ASN A 292 20.36 69.46 -27.74
CA ASN A 292 19.21 68.75 -28.34
C ASN A 292 19.44 67.24 -28.62
N SER A 293 18.38 66.41 -28.54
CA SER A 293 17.63 65.89 -29.73
C SER A 293 16.79 64.61 -29.44
N THR A 294 15.47 64.73 -29.68
CA THR A 294 14.48 63.80 -30.31
C THR A 294 14.63 62.27 -30.35
N LEU A 295 13.43 61.63 -30.37
CA LEU A 295 13.01 60.23 -30.64
C LEU A 295 12.78 59.42 -29.35
N GLY A 296 11.63 58.81 -29.06
CA GLY A 296 10.42 58.49 -29.82
C GLY A 296 9.83 57.22 -29.20
N GLY A 297 8.50 57.13 -29.03
CA GLY A 297 7.84 55.86 -28.70
C GLY A 297 6.75 55.91 -27.63
N ARG A 298 5.53 56.24 -28.06
CA ARG A 298 4.26 55.93 -27.38
C ARG A 298 3.99 54.41 -27.44
N CYS A 299 3.56 53.83 -26.33
CA CYS A 299 2.58 52.73 -26.24
C CYS A 299 2.12 52.66 -24.76
N SER A 300 1.14 53.49 -24.39
CA SER A 300 -0.29 53.12 -24.29
C SER A 300 -0.62 52.36 -23.01
N ASP A 301 -1.14 53.13 -22.06
CA ASP A 301 -1.99 52.73 -20.95
C ASP A 301 -3.09 51.75 -21.39
N PHE A 302 -3.32 50.71 -20.58
CA PHE A 302 -4.65 50.11 -20.49
C PHE A 302 -4.96 49.71 -19.04
N VAL A 303 -5.65 50.65 -18.38
CA VAL A 303 -6.82 50.48 -17.51
C VAL A 303 -6.70 49.55 -16.29
N GLN A 304 -6.50 50.25 -15.17
CA GLN A 304 -6.96 49.97 -13.83
C GLN A 304 -8.49 50.11 -13.72
N ARG A 305 -9.19 49.10 -13.15
CA ARG A 305 -10.54 49.05 -12.51
C ARG A 305 -10.87 47.56 -12.28
N ASP A 306 -11.41 47.04 -11.19
CA ASP A 306 -11.89 47.56 -9.91
C ASP A 306 -11.94 46.36 -8.92
N SER A 307 -11.42 46.58 -7.71
CA SER A 307 -12.11 46.46 -6.41
C SER A 307 -13.22 45.41 -6.17
N ALA A 308 -13.00 44.63 -5.09
CA ALA A 308 -13.96 44.22 -4.06
C ALA A 308 -15.02 43.13 -4.36
N LEU A 309 -14.87 41.98 -3.68
CA LEU A 309 -16.00 41.22 -3.15
C LEU A 309 -15.66 40.67 -1.76
N CYS A 310 -15.99 41.50 -0.78
CA CYS A 310 -16.15 41.16 0.63
C CYS A 310 -17.53 40.48 0.77
N ILE A 311 -17.59 39.25 1.29
CA ILE A 311 -18.86 38.63 1.70
C ILE A 311 -18.83 38.52 3.22
N THR A 312 -19.39 39.53 3.86
CA THR A 312 -20.00 39.44 5.18
C THR A 312 -21.40 38.82 5.03
N ARG A 313 -21.73 37.84 5.87
CA ARG A 313 -23.10 37.36 6.03
C ARG A 313 -23.38 37.28 7.52
N GLU A 314 -24.01 38.33 8.04
CA GLU A 314 -24.65 38.36 9.36
C GLU A 314 -26.10 37.86 9.27
N ILE A 315 -26.53 37.28 10.38
CA ILE A 315 -27.86 36.77 10.75
C ILE A 315 -28.75 37.97 11.17
N PRO A 316 -30.07 38.00 10.91
CA PRO A 316 -31.10 37.71 11.95
C PRO A 316 -32.39 37.08 11.34
N VAL A 317 -33.38 36.47 12.01
CA VAL A 317 -33.92 36.40 13.39
C VAL A 317 -34.35 34.95 13.66
#